data_AF-A0A6B2CV57-F1
#
_entry.id   AF-A0A6B2CV57-F1
#
_cell.length_a   1.000
_cell.length_b   1.000
_cell.length_c   1.000
_cell.angle_alpha   90.00
_cell.angle_beta   90.00
_cell.angle_gamma   90.00
#
_symmetry.space_group_name_H-M   'P 1'
#
loop_
_entity.id
_entity.type
_entity.pdbx_description
1 polymer ?
#
loop_
_entity_poly.entity_id
_entity_poly.type
_entity_poly.pdbx_seq_one_letter_code
_entity_poly.pdbx_strand_id
1 'polypeptide(L)'
;MERVEFISSEVARYVEKKLGDAAKHVTVSVSFSEEGVEVDVDIEAGVLVDDSYLQKVADEAAELGVCIADVIRERGWPIERSEIARCFAK
;
A
#
# COMPACT_ATOMS: atom_id res chain seq x y z
N MET A 1 -0.29 -5.97 16.28
CA MET A 1 -0.12 -5.30 14.99
C MET A 1 -0.98 -4.07 15.02
N GLU A 2 -0.36 -2.90 14.90
CA GLU A 2 -1.07 -1.63 14.80
C GLU A 2 -1.69 -1.45 13.41
N ARG A 3 -2.70 -0.57 13.28
CA ARG A 3 -3.37 -0.30 11.99
C ARG A 3 -2.38 0.14 10.89
N VAL A 4 -1.37 0.92 11.27
CA VAL A 4 -0.32 1.41 10.37
C VAL A 4 0.54 0.25 9.87
N GLU A 5 0.98 -0.63 10.76
CA GLU A 5 1.76 -1.83 10.41
C GLU A 5 0.98 -2.79 9.49
N PHE A 6 -0.33 -2.90 9.70
CA PHE A 6 -1.17 -3.73 8.84
C PHE A 6 -1.27 -3.16 7.43
N ILE A 7 -1.59 -1.86 7.31
CA ILE A 7 -1.67 -1.19 6.00
C ILE A 7 -0.32 -1.27 5.28
N SER A 8 0.77 -0.91 5.96
CA SER A 8 2.11 -0.96 5.36
C SER A 8 2.48 -2.36 4.90
N SER A 9 2.12 -3.41 5.66
CA SER A 9 2.34 -4.80 5.27
C SER A 9 1.54 -5.20 4.04
N GLU A 10 0.26 -4.82 3.93
CA GLU A 10 -0.56 -5.17 2.76
C GLU A 10 -0.11 -4.41 1.49
N VAL A 11 0.29 -3.14 1.64
CA VAL A 11 0.86 -2.34 0.55
C VAL A 11 2.21 -2.91 0.09
N ALA A 12 3.12 -3.21 1.01
CA ALA A 12 4.41 -3.82 0.68
C ALA A 12 4.22 -5.16 -0.05
N ARG A 13 3.29 -5.99 0.42
CA ARG A 13 2.96 -7.27 -0.22
C ARG A 13 2.40 -7.09 -1.64
N TYR A 14 1.64 -6.03 -1.88
CA TYR A 14 1.16 -5.69 -3.22
C TYR A 14 2.33 -5.35 -4.16
N VAL A 15 3.27 -4.51 -3.71
CA VAL A 15 4.46 -4.13 -4.47
C VAL A 15 5.33 -5.35 -4.78
N GLU A 16 5.60 -6.20 -3.78
CA GLU A 16 6.34 -7.46 -3.96
C GLU A 16 5.69 -8.37 -5.00
N LYS A 17 4.35 -8.44 -5.02
CA LYS A 17 3.63 -9.24 -6.02
C LYS A 17 3.73 -8.67 -7.44
N LYS A 18 3.84 -7.34 -7.58
CA LYS A 18 3.91 -6.65 -8.89
C LYS A 18 5.32 -6.60 -9.47
N LEU A 19 6.33 -6.43 -8.62
CA LEU A 19 7.72 -6.26 -9.02
C LEU A 19 8.59 -7.51 -8.81
N GLY A 20 8.16 -8.44 -7.95
CA GLY A 20 8.93 -9.64 -7.61
C GLY A 20 10.33 -9.28 -7.10
N ASP A 21 11.34 -10.01 -7.58
CA ASP A 21 12.75 -9.82 -7.23
C ASP A 21 13.34 -8.48 -7.70
N ALA A 22 12.58 -7.70 -8.49
CA ALA A 22 13.02 -6.39 -8.95
C ALA A 22 12.89 -5.31 -7.87
N ALA A 23 11.99 -5.48 -6.89
CA ALA A 23 11.90 -4.60 -5.73
C ALA A 23 12.99 -4.95 -4.72
N LYS A 24 13.90 -4.00 -4.45
CA LYS A 24 14.98 -4.16 -3.47
C LYS A 24 14.55 -3.66 -2.10
N HIS A 25 13.89 -2.51 -2.06
CA HIS A 25 13.40 -1.91 -0.84
C HIS A 25 12.03 -1.28 -1.12
N VAL A 26 11.12 -1.43 -0.16
CA VAL A 26 9.79 -0.82 -0.21
C VAL A 26 9.56 -0.15 1.14
N THR A 27 9.45 1.17 1.11
CA THR A 27 9.11 1.97 2.29
C THR A 27 7.68 2.44 2.16
N VAL A 28 6.84 2.11 3.15
CA VAL A 28 5.46 2.56 3.19
C VAL A 28 5.24 3.39 4.45
N SER A 29 4.89 4.66 4.27
CA SER A 29 4.51 5.57 5.34
C SER A 29 3.01 5.78 5.32
N VAL A 30 2.36 5.64 6.48
CA VAL A 30 0.90 5.85 6.62
C VAL A 30 0.65 6.83 7.73
N SER A 31 -0.03 7.92 7.39
CA SER A 31 -0.36 9.00 8.31
C SER A 31 -1.86 9.23 8.34
N PHE A 32 -2.44 9.22 9.54
CA PHE A 32 -3.85 9.54 9.76
C PHE A 32 -3.96 10.97 10.28
N SER A 33 -4.74 11.80 9.60
CA SER A 33 -5.07 13.17 10.03
C SER A 33 -6.58 13.33 10.18
N GLU A 34 -7.03 14.50 10.66
CA GLU A 34 -8.47 14.83 10.68
C GLU A 34 -9.04 15.03 9.26
N GLU A 35 -8.18 15.41 8.31
CA GLU A 35 -8.54 15.69 6.92
C GLU A 35 -8.61 14.41 6.07
N GLY A 36 -7.92 13.34 6.46
CA GLY A 36 -7.93 12.07 5.74
C GLY A 36 -6.79 11.14 6.11
N VAL A 37 -6.40 10.31 5.15
CA VAL A 37 -5.24 9.42 5.26
C VAL A 37 -4.29 9.71 4.11
N GLU A 38 -3.03 9.86 4.46
CA GLU A 38 -1.92 9.97 3.52
C GLU A 38 -1.12 8.67 3.54
N VAL A 39 -0.86 8.13 2.35
CA VAL A 39 -0.04 6.94 2.16
C VAL A 39 1.03 7.25 1.13
N ASP A 40 2.27 7.24 1.57
CA ASP A 40 3.45 7.41 0.71
C ASP A 40 4.14 6.06 0.52
N VAL A 41 4.39 5.72 -0.74
CA VAL A 41 5.07 4.48 -1.13
C VAL A 41 6.32 4.84 -1.92
N ASP A 42 7.47 4.51 -1.34
CA ASP A 42 8.76 4.65 -1.98
C ASP A 42 9.30 3.25 -2.32
N ILE A 43 9.70 3.06 -3.58
CA ILE A 43 10.14 1.76 -4.11
C ILE A 43 11.53 1.93 -4.69
N GLU A 44 12.52 1.31 -4.06
CA GLU A 44 13.84 1.12 -4.66
C GLU A 44 13.85 -0.16 -5.48
N ALA A 45 14.09 -0.05 -6.78
CA ALA A 45 14.13 -1.19 -7.69
C ALA A 45 15.48 -1.37 -8.40
N GLY A 46 15.65 -2.52 -9.06
CA GLY A 46 16.78 -2.76 -9.94
C GLY A 46 16.78 -1.85 -11.18
N VAL A 47 17.97 -1.56 -11.73
CA VAL A 47 18.23 -0.66 -12.89
C VAL A 47 17.50 -1.09 -14.18
N LEU A 48 16.89 -2.28 -14.20
CA LEU A 48 16.21 -2.84 -15.36
C LEU A 48 14.70 -2.56 -15.37
N VAL A 49 14.14 -1.98 -14.30
CA VAL A 49 12.72 -1.62 -14.25
C VAL A 49 12.55 -0.21 -14.80
N ASP A 50 11.58 -0.06 -15.69
CA ASP A 50 11.23 1.24 -16.25
C ASP A 50 10.64 2.18 -15.18
N ASP A 51 11.14 3.42 -15.12
CA ASP A 51 10.72 4.41 -14.12
C ASP A 51 9.23 4.71 -14.18
N SER A 52 8.63 4.73 -15.38
CA SER A 52 7.19 4.98 -15.53
C SER A 52 6.36 3.81 -15.00
N TYR A 53 6.88 2.59 -15.13
CA TYR A 53 6.26 1.42 -14.52
C TYR A 53 6.40 1.44 -12.98
N LEU A 54 7.57 1.83 -12.45
CA LEU A 54 7.76 1.99 -11.00
C LEU A 54 6.81 3.02 -10.41
N GLN A 55 6.72 4.19 -11.05
CA GLN A 55 5.80 5.24 -10.61
C GLN A 55 4.35 4.75 -10.63
N LYS A 56 3.94 4.05 -11.69
CA LYS A 56 2.60 3.46 -11.77
C LYS A 56 2.34 2.45 -10.64
N VAL A 57 3.31 1.59 -10.32
CA VAL A 57 3.15 0.62 -9.22
C VAL A 57 3.09 1.31 -7.87
N ALA A 58 3.89 2.36 -7.65
CA ALA A 58 3.83 3.17 -6.44
C ALA A 58 2.47 3.86 -6.27
N ASP A 59 1.95 4.48 -7.35
CA ASP A 59 0.63 5.12 -7.36
C ASP A 59 -0.49 4.10 -7.04
N GLU A 60 -0.49 2.94 -7.70
CA GLU A 60 -1.45 1.86 -7.43
C GLU A 60 -1.35 1.36 -5.97
N ALA A 61 -0.13 1.26 -5.43
CA ALA A 61 0.11 0.81 -4.07
C ALA A 61 -0.35 1.86 -3.03
N ALA A 62 -0.16 3.14 -3.29
CA ALA A 62 -0.66 4.23 -2.45
C ALA A 62 -2.19 4.25 -2.44
N GLU A 63 -2.83 4.13 -3.61
CA GLU A 63 -4.30 4.03 -3.71
C GLU A 63 -4.86 2.83 -2.92
N LEU A 64 -4.18 1.68 -2.99
CA LEU A 64 -4.52 0.50 -2.20
C LEU A 64 -4.46 0.80 -0.70
N GLY A 65 -3.38 1.44 -0.24
CA GLY A 65 -3.21 1.81 1.16
C GLY A 65 -4.30 2.76 1.64
N VAL A 66 -4.65 3.77 0.84
CA VAL A 66 -5.75 4.70 1.13
C VAL A 66 -7.08 3.96 1.23
N CYS A 67 -7.38 3.06 0.29
CA CYS A 67 -8.62 2.25 0.33
C CYS A 67 -8.72 1.40 1.60
N ILE A 68 -7.62 0.75 2.02
CA ILE A 68 -7.59 -0.05 3.26
C ILE A 68 -7.80 0.86 4.47
N ALA A 69 -7.14 2.03 4.50
CA ALA A 69 -7.25 2.96 5.60
C ALA A 69 -8.67 3.54 5.73
N ASP A 70 -9.35 3.81 4.62
CA ASP A 70 -10.75 4.23 4.60
C ASP A 70 -11.66 3.12 5.14
N VAL A 71 -11.46 1.85 4.75
CA VAL A 71 -12.20 0.72 5.32
C VAL A 71 -12.04 0.67 6.84
N ILE A 72 -10.81 0.82 7.34
CA ILE A 72 -10.52 0.83 8.78
C ILE A 72 -11.19 2.02 9.46
N ARG A 73 -11.21 3.19 8.84
CA ARG A 73 -11.87 4.39 9.36
C ARG A 73 -13.40 4.21 9.44
N GLU A 74 -14.01 3.57 8.45
CA GLU A 74 -15.46 3.32 8.38
C GLU A 74 -15.92 2.21 9.33
N ARG A 75 -15.19 1.10 9.41
CA ARG A 75 -15.60 -0.09 10.16
C ARG A 75 -15.00 -0.19 11.56
N GLY A 76 -13.95 0.58 11.83
CA GLY A 76 -13.14 0.47 13.03
C GLY A 76 -12.06 -0.59 12.90
N TRP A 77 -11.13 -0.59 13.84
CA TRP A 77 -10.05 -1.56 13.96
C TRP A 77 -10.30 -2.46 15.18
N PRO A 78 -10.06 -3.79 15.11
CA PRO A 78 -9.46 -4.55 14.01
C PRO A 78 -10.42 -4.92 12.86
N ILE A 79 -9.85 -5.22 11.68
CA ILE A 79 -10.56 -5.69 10.49
C ILE A 79 -10.03 -7.04 10.00
N GLU A 80 -10.84 -7.77 9.25
CA GLU A 80 -10.44 -8.98 8.51
C GLU A 80 -9.94 -8.66 7.09
N ARG A 81 -9.03 -9.49 6.56
CA ARG A 81 -8.56 -9.36 5.16
C ARG A 81 -9.67 -9.48 4.12
N SER A 82 -10.75 -10.20 4.43
CA SER A 82 -11.94 -10.32 3.58
C SER A 82 -12.62 -8.96 3.35
N GLU A 83 -12.55 -8.06 4.33
CA GLU A 83 -13.20 -6.74 4.29
C GLU A 83 -12.48 -5.75 3.36
N ILE A 84 -11.18 -5.98 3.12
CA ILE A 84 -10.36 -5.18 2.21
C ILE A 84 -10.17 -5.82 0.83
N ALA A 85 -10.77 -6.99 0.59
CA ALA A 85 -10.66 -7.67 -0.71
C ALA A 85 -11.07 -6.77 -1.89
N ARG A 86 -12.02 -5.86 -1.66
CA ARG A 86 -12.46 -4.85 -2.66
C ARG A 86 -11.33 -3.91 -3.10
N CYS A 87 -10.36 -3.63 -2.23
CA CYS A 87 -9.26 -2.72 -2.52
C CYS A 87 -8.22 -3.33 -3.49
N PHE A 88 -8.20 -4.66 -3.64
CA PHE A 88 -7.28 -5.38 -4.52
C PHE A 88 -7.85 -5.73 -5.90
N ALA A 89 -9.12 -5.41 -6.16
CA ALA A 89 -9.83 -5.83 -7.36
C ALA A 89 -9.67 -4.87 -8.56
N LYS A 90 -8.72 -3.92 -8.49
CA LYS A 90 -8.41 -2.99 -9.58
C LYS A 90 -7.41 -3.58 -10.57
#